data_AF-A0A7L0LNS5-F1
#
_entry.id   AF-A0A7L0LNS5-F1
#
_cell.length_a   1.000
_cell.length_b   1.000
_cell.length_c   1.000
_cell.angle_alpha   90.00
_cell.angle_beta   90.00
_cell.angle_gamma   90.00
#
_symmetry.space_group_name_H-M   'P 1'
#
loop_
_entity.id
_entity.type
_entity.pdbx_description
1 polymer ?
#
loop_
_entity_poly.entity_id
_entity_poly.type
_entity_poly.pdbx_seq_one_letter_code
_entity_poly.pdbx_strand_id
1 'polypeptide(L)'
;AEFPTVAFKACTQQQSRHLKQSWMPADTAPEGVLAGGACVGAESLLHILRNYERCDGARTSITVGVSSLINSLKRSRTCEVGATPGVTRCLQAVQLDRHIRLLDCPGVVLDSGDPPAAAPLRGALAPQRLRDPLAPACAILRRCPAQQVRGD
;
A
#
# COMPACT_ATOMS: atom_id res chain seq x y z
N ALA A 1 -8.38 -21.56 -4.31
CA ALA A 1 -9.53 -20.83 -3.76
C ALA A 1 -9.42 -19.39 -4.26
N GLU A 2 -10.49 -18.84 -4.83
CA GLU A 2 -10.56 -17.45 -5.24
C GLU A 2 -11.04 -16.63 -4.04
N PHE A 3 -10.22 -15.66 -3.61
CA PHE A 3 -10.55 -14.80 -2.48
C PHE A 3 -11.19 -13.50 -2.99
N PRO A 4 -12.10 -12.88 -2.22
CA PRO A 4 -12.69 -11.60 -2.60
C PRO A 4 -11.58 -10.57 -2.81
N THR A 5 -11.48 -10.05 -4.03
CA THR A 5 -10.41 -9.15 -4.46
C THR A 5 -11.02 -7.82 -4.91
N VAL A 6 -10.42 -6.71 -4.48
CA VAL A 6 -10.88 -5.35 -4.80
C VAL A 6 -9.73 -4.59 -5.43
N ALA A 7 -9.96 -4.04 -6.61
CA ALA A 7 -9.03 -3.10 -7.20
C ALA A 7 -9.05 -1.79 -6.39
N PHE A 8 -7.88 -1.35 -5.94
CA PHE A 8 -7.73 -0.15 -5.12
C PHE A 8 -6.44 0.59 -5.46
N LYS A 9 -6.53 1.90 -5.63
CA LYS A 9 -5.37 2.78 -5.77
C LYS A 9 -5.22 3.66 -4.53
N ALA A 10 -4.11 3.47 -3.81
CA ALA A 10 -3.69 4.37 -2.73
C ALA A 10 -2.78 5.48 -3.30
N CYS A 11 -2.90 6.70 -2.77
CA CYS A 11 -2.00 7.80 -3.13
C CYS A 11 -1.46 8.53 -1.91
N THR A 12 -0.16 8.78 -1.90
CA THR A 12 0.47 9.74 -0.98
C THR A 12 0.22 11.16 -1.49
N GLN A 13 -0.50 11.98 -0.73
CA GLN A 13 -0.81 13.35 -1.10
C GLN A 13 -0.13 14.33 -0.14
N GLN A 14 0.18 15.54 -0.63
CA GLN A 14 0.86 16.56 0.17
C GLN A 14 -0.04 17.14 1.26
N GLN A 15 -1.32 17.32 0.97
CA GLN A 15 -2.30 17.80 1.94
C GLN A 15 -2.51 16.79 3.07
N SER A 16 -2.69 17.27 4.30
CA SER A 16 -2.88 16.41 5.48
C SER A 16 -4.34 16.07 5.77
N ARG A 17 -5.29 16.88 5.26
CA ARG A 17 -6.74 16.70 5.43
C ARG A 17 -7.44 16.73 4.08
N HIS A 18 -8.67 16.24 4.02
CA HIS A 18 -9.50 16.21 2.82
C HIS A 18 -8.78 15.58 1.63
N LEU A 19 -8.08 14.45 1.86
CA LEU A 19 -7.40 13.73 0.79
C LEU A 19 -8.38 13.43 -0.35
N LYS A 20 -7.90 13.68 -1.58
CA LYS A 20 -8.67 13.50 -2.81
C LYS A 20 -8.98 12.02 -3.01
N GLN A 21 -10.24 11.74 -3.30
CA GLN A 21 -10.75 10.43 -3.70
C GLN A 21 -11.58 10.61 -4.97
N SER A 22 -11.41 9.68 -5.91
CA SER A 22 -12.26 9.50 -7.07
C SER A 22 -13.37 8.52 -6.70
N TRP A 23 -14.61 8.88 -7.05
CA TRP A 23 -15.81 8.07 -6.84
C TRP A 23 -16.05 7.12 -8.01
N MET A 24 -14.97 6.52 -8.52
CA MET A 24 -15.04 5.54 -9.59
C MET A 24 -14.45 4.21 -9.12
N PRO A 25 -15.04 3.09 -9.55
CA PRO A 25 -14.42 1.78 -9.40
C PRO A 25 -13.04 1.77 -10.08
N ALA A 26 -12.04 1.17 -9.43
CA ALA A 26 -10.66 1.22 -9.92
C ALA A 26 -10.43 0.36 -11.18
N ASP A 27 -11.30 -0.63 -11.42
CA ASP A 27 -11.35 -1.50 -12.60
C ASP A 27 -11.84 -0.79 -13.86
N THR A 28 -12.72 0.22 -13.72
CA THR A 28 -13.30 0.97 -14.84
C THR A 28 -12.76 2.40 -14.97
N ALA A 29 -11.86 2.80 -14.06
CA ALA A 29 -11.32 4.14 -14.05
C ALA A 29 -10.41 4.38 -15.28
N PRO A 30 -10.60 5.49 -16.01
CA PRO A 30 -9.76 5.82 -17.16
C PRO A 30 -8.33 6.12 -16.70
N GLU A 31 -7.37 5.87 -17.59
CA GLU A 31 -5.93 6.04 -17.28
C GLU A 31 -5.59 7.43 -16.75
N GLY A 32 -6.24 8.49 -17.23
CA GLY A 32 -6.01 9.85 -16.71
C GLY A 32 -6.33 10.00 -15.21
N VAL A 33 -7.35 9.27 -14.72
CA VAL A 33 -7.70 9.24 -13.29
C VAL A 33 -6.75 8.32 -12.52
N LEU A 34 -6.37 7.19 -13.11
CA LEU A 34 -5.38 6.28 -12.57
C LEU A 34 -3.95 6.84 -12.61
N ALA A 35 -3.66 7.87 -13.39
CA ALA A 35 -2.39 8.60 -13.38
C ALA A 35 -2.41 9.76 -12.37
N GLY A 36 -3.60 10.25 -12.01
CA GLY A 36 -3.78 11.35 -11.07
C GLY A 36 -3.38 11.02 -9.63
N GLY A 37 -3.31 12.04 -8.78
CA GLY A 37 -2.96 11.92 -7.35
C GLY A 37 -4.13 11.57 -6.42
N ALA A 38 -5.28 11.17 -6.96
CA ALA A 38 -6.45 10.79 -6.17
C ALA A 38 -6.45 9.29 -5.86
N CYS A 39 -6.96 8.92 -4.69
CA CYS A 39 -7.29 7.54 -4.39
C CYS A 39 -8.49 7.07 -5.24
N VAL A 40 -8.49 5.82 -5.70
CA VAL A 40 -9.57 5.24 -6.53
C VAL A 40 -9.98 3.87 -5.95
N GLY A 41 -11.26 3.53 -6.00
CA GLY A 41 -11.77 2.25 -5.46
C GLY A 41 -12.01 2.22 -3.95
N ALA A 42 -11.94 3.37 -3.26
CA ALA A 42 -12.17 3.43 -1.81
C ALA A 42 -13.60 3.05 -1.41
N GLU A 43 -14.59 3.39 -2.22
CA GLU A 43 -15.99 3.08 -1.94
C GLU A 43 -16.23 1.57 -1.92
N SER A 44 -15.74 0.85 -2.93
CA SER A 44 -15.88 -0.61 -3.02
C SER A 44 -15.29 -1.31 -1.79
N LEU A 45 -14.10 -0.86 -1.36
CA LEU A 45 -13.47 -1.40 -0.17
C LEU A 45 -14.27 -1.06 1.09
N LEU A 46 -14.69 0.20 1.28
CA LEU A 46 -15.53 0.60 2.42
C LEU A 46 -16.84 -0.17 2.48
N HIS A 47 -17.47 -0.41 1.33
CA HIS A 47 -18.71 -1.17 1.24
C HIS A 47 -18.51 -2.59 1.76
N ILE A 48 -17.44 -3.26 1.33
CA ILE A 48 -17.08 -4.60 1.79
C ILE A 48 -16.77 -4.60 3.28
N LEU A 49 -15.95 -3.67 3.79
CA LEU A 49 -15.62 -3.58 5.22
C LEU A 49 -16.87 -3.37 6.08
N ARG A 50 -17.82 -2.53 5.63
CA ARG A 50 -19.11 -2.33 6.30
C ARG A 50 -20.01 -3.55 6.23
N ASN A 51 -19.93 -4.35 5.16
CA ASN A 51 -20.67 -5.60 5.07
C ASN A 51 -20.12 -6.65 6.06
N TYR A 52 -18.80 -6.72 6.22
CA TYR A 52 -18.16 -7.59 7.22
C TYR A 52 -18.55 -7.25 8.66
N GLU A 53 -18.79 -5.97 8.98
CA GLU A 53 -19.26 -5.53 10.31
C GLU A 53 -20.61 -6.14 10.70
N ARG A 54 -21.47 -6.47 9.73
CA ARG A 54 -22.80 -7.05 9.98
C ARG A 54 -22.77 -8.55 10.23
N CYS A 55 -21.69 -9.23 9.81
CA CYS A 55 -21.62 -10.68 9.82
C CYS A 55 -21.24 -11.28 11.17
N ASP A 56 -20.77 -10.50 12.14
CA ASP A 56 -20.48 -11.01 13.47
C ASP A 56 -20.56 -9.89 14.51
N GLY A 57 -21.20 -10.13 15.66
CA GLY A 57 -21.38 -9.13 16.75
C GLY A 57 -20.07 -8.69 17.44
N ALA A 58 -18.93 -8.95 16.82
CA ALA A 58 -17.60 -8.61 17.27
C ALA A 58 -17.21 -7.22 16.77
N ARG A 59 -16.59 -6.42 17.65
CA ARG A 59 -15.88 -5.20 17.25
C ARG A 59 -14.78 -5.59 16.26
N THR A 60 -15.02 -5.44 14.96
CA THR A 60 -14.08 -5.85 13.91
C THR A 60 -12.90 -4.89 13.86
N SER A 61 -11.77 -5.29 14.46
CA SER A 61 -10.47 -4.72 14.12
C SER A 61 -9.97 -5.38 12.85
N ILE A 62 -9.81 -4.60 11.78
CA ILE A 62 -9.34 -5.10 10.49
C ILE A 62 -7.88 -4.69 10.34
N THR A 63 -7.01 -5.68 10.22
CA THR A 63 -5.57 -5.43 10.09
C THR A 63 -5.25 -5.05 8.66
N VAL A 64 -4.66 -3.87 8.46
CA VAL A 64 -4.28 -3.34 7.15
C VAL A 64 -2.80 -2.99 7.18
N GLY A 65 -1.97 -3.82 6.54
CA GLY A 65 -0.51 -3.63 6.53
C GLY A 65 0.00 -2.51 5.63
N VAL A 66 -0.84 -1.54 5.24
CA VAL A 66 -0.47 -0.49 4.27
C VAL A 66 -1.00 0.87 4.73
N SER A 67 -0.12 1.68 5.30
CA SER A 67 -0.41 3.00 5.88
C SER A 67 -1.03 3.99 4.88
N SER A 68 -0.65 3.90 3.59
CA SER A 68 -1.22 4.74 2.52
C SER A 68 -2.68 4.38 2.19
N LEU A 69 -3.07 3.12 2.37
CA LEU A 69 -4.45 2.64 2.22
C LEU A 69 -5.32 3.21 3.35
N ILE A 70 -4.83 3.15 4.60
CA ILE A 70 -5.53 3.71 5.77
C ILE A 70 -5.77 5.21 5.60
N ASN A 71 -4.74 5.96 5.23
CA ASN A 71 -4.86 7.40 4.96
C ASN A 71 -5.88 7.68 3.87
N SER A 72 -5.81 6.91 2.77
CA SER A 72 -6.73 7.04 1.65
C SER A 72 -8.18 6.83 2.09
N LEU A 73 -8.48 5.77 2.86
CA LEU A 73 -9.82 5.51 3.40
C LEU A 73 -10.28 6.58 4.39
N LYS A 74 -9.39 7.03 5.28
CA LYS A 74 -9.72 8.05 6.30
C LYS A 74 -9.86 9.46 5.74
N ARG A 75 -9.37 9.69 4.51
CA ARG A 75 -9.24 11.01 3.88
C ARG A 75 -8.43 12.02 4.69
N SER A 76 -7.53 11.52 5.53
CA SER A 76 -6.64 12.31 6.38
C SER A 76 -5.32 11.56 6.56
N ARG A 77 -4.21 12.29 6.61
CA ARG A 77 -2.87 11.76 6.85
C ARG A 77 -2.69 11.45 8.33
N THR A 78 -3.15 10.27 8.73
CA THR A 78 -3.13 9.79 10.12
C THR A 78 -1.89 8.92 10.37
N CYS A 79 -1.52 8.10 9.40
CA CYS A 79 -0.32 7.28 9.44
C CYS A 79 0.80 7.94 8.63
N GLU A 80 2.04 7.84 9.11
CA GLU A 80 3.20 8.26 8.32
C GLU A 80 3.40 7.34 7.12
N VAL A 81 3.86 7.92 6.01
CA VAL A 81 4.11 7.23 4.75
C VAL A 81 5.39 7.76 4.13
N GLY A 82 6.15 6.87 3.50
CA GLY A 82 7.38 7.21 2.81
C GLY A 82 7.88 6.05 1.94
N ALA A 83 8.77 6.35 1.00
CA ALA A 83 9.38 5.35 0.13
C ALA A 83 10.49 4.53 0.82
N THR A 84 10.93 4.97 2.00
CA THR A 84 11.96 4.30 2.78
C THR A 84 11.34 3.21 3.65
N PRO A 85 11.93 2.00 3.75
CA PRO A 85 11.47 1.01 4.71
C PRO A 85 11.64 1.48 6.15
N GLY A 86 10.76 0.99 7.04
CA GLY A 86 10.82 1.29 8.48
C GLY A 86 10.23 2.64 8.88
N VAL A 87 9.36 3.23 8.05
CA VAL A 87 8.54 4.39 8.42
C VAL A 87 7.59 4.02 9.55
N THR A 88 6.76 2.99 9.36
CA THR A 88 5.91 2.44 10.42
C THR A 88 6.73 1.51 11.30
N ARG A 89 7.00 1.91 12.54
CA ARG A 89 7.83 1.15 13.50
C ARG A 89 7.04 0.45 14.59
N CYS A 90 5.87 0.99 14.91
CA CYS A 90 5.00 0.48 15.96
C CYS A 90 3.61 0.23 15.38
N LEU A 91 2.92 -0.78 15.93
CA LEU A 91 1.51 -1.00 15.62
C LEU A 91 0.69 0.18 16.13
N GLN A 92 -0.17 0.73 15.26
CA GLN A 92 -1.08 1.82 15.62
C GLN A 92 -2.51 1.48 15.17
N ALA A 93 -3.49 1.82 16.01
CA ALA A 93 -4.90 1.64 15.70
C ALA A 93 -5.51 2.97 15.24
N VAL A 94 -6.15 2.96 14.07
CA VAL A 94 -6.83 4.12 13.48
C VAL A 94 -8.32 3.86 13.41
N GLN A 95 -9.10 4.73 14.05
CA GLN A 95 -10.56 4.68 13.99
C GLN A 95 -11.04 5.23 12.63
N LEU A 96 -11.61 4.36 11.80
CA LEU A 96 -12.12 4.74 10.49
C LEU A 96 -13.49 5.42 10.61
N ASP A 97 -14.44 4.71 11.22
CA ASP A 97 -15.78 5.19 11.60
C ASP A 97 -16.15 4.67 13.00
N ARG A 98 -17.40 4.74 13.45
CA ARG A 98 -17.79 4.30 14.81
C ARG A 98 -17.58 2.80 15.08
N HIS A 99 -17.54 1.97 14.04
CA HIS A 99 -17.58 0.50 14.15
C HIS A 99 -16.28 -0.15 13.66
N ILE A 100 -15.57 0.50 12.73
CA ILE A 100 -14.38 -0.04 12.09
C ILE A 100 -13.12 0.62 12.65
N ARG A 101 -12.20 -0.23 13.14
CA ARG A 101 -10.81 0.14 13.45
C ARG A 101 -9.87 -0.56 12.50
N LEU A 102 -8.95 0.21 11.93
CA LEU A 102 -7.86 -0.30 11.11
C LEU A 102 -6.59 -0.39 11.94
N LEU A 103 -5.82 -1.46 11.79
CA LEU A 103 -4.50 -1.58 12.40
C LEU A 103 -3.43 -1.38 11.33
N ASP A 104 -2.56 -0.39 11.53
CA ASP A 104 -1.37 -0.17 10.73
C ASP A 104 -0.18 -0.86 11.42
N CYS A 105 0.44 -1.80 10.72
CA CYS A 105 1.50 -2.64 11.26
C CYS A 105 2.85 -2.32 10.58
N PRO A 106 3.98 -2.49 11.28
CA PRO A 106 5.29 -2.44 10.64
C PRO A 106 5.40 -3.51 9.55
N GLY A 107 6.15 -3.21 8.48
CA GLY A 107 6.44 -4.17 7.42
C GLY A 107 7.35 -5.30 7.93
N VAL A 108 6.94 -6.55 7.70
CA VAL A 108 7.72 -7.74 8.05
C VAL A 108 8.34 -8.33 6.78
N VAL A 109 9.65 -8.53 6.81
CA VAL A 109 10.38 -9.25 5.75
C VAL A 109 10.71 -10.63 6.29
N LEU A 110 10.08 -11.65 5.73
CA LEU A 110 10.37 -13.04 6.08
C LEU A 110 11.65 -13.48 5.38
N ASP A 111 12.53 -14.15 6.12
CA ASP A 111 13.68 -14.83 5.54
C ASP A 111 13.21 -16.14 4.89
N SER A 112 13.26 -16.17 3.56
CA SER A 112 12.85 -17.31 2.74
C SER A 112 14.03 -18.13 2.24
N GLY A 113 15.25 -17.90 2.75
CA GLY A 113 16.47 -18.59 2.28
C GLY A 113 16.90 -18.15 0.88
N ASP A 114 16.37 -17.03 0.40
CA ASP A 114 16.70 -16.48 -0.91
C ASP A 114 18.13 -15.92 -0.97
N PRO A 115 18.73 -15.81 -2.16
CA PRO A 115 20.05 -15.22 -2.32
C PRO A 115 20.10 -13.79 -1.75
N PRO A 116 21.27 -13.32 -1.26
CA PRO A 116 21.41 -12.03 -0.58
C PRO A 116 20.89 -10.81 -1.36
N ALA A 117 20.86 -10.91 -2.71
CA ALA A 117 20.33 -9.87 -3.59
C ALA A 117 18.80 -9.76 -3.56
N ALA A 118 18.06 -10.75 -3.06
CA ALA A 118 16.60 -10.78 -3.07
C ALA A 118 15.97 -9.84 -2.03
N ALA A 119 16.54 -9.77 -0.82
CA ALA A 119 16.00 -8.93 0.26
C ALA A 119 16.00 -7.42 -0.11
N PRO A 120 17.08 -6.85 -0.69
CA PRO A 120 17.06 -5.50 -1.24
C PRO A 120 15.94 -5.24 -2.26
N LEU A 121 15.69 -6.20 -3.16
CA LEU A 121 14.67 -6.07 -4.21
C LEU A 121 13.24 -6.09 -3.66
N ARG A 122 13.04 -6.61 -2.44
CA ARG A 122 11.77 -6.56 -1.71
C ARG A 122 11.60 -5.28 -0.90
N GLY A 123 12.53 -4.33 -0.99
CA GLY A 123 12.50 -3.09 -0.23
C GLY A 123 12.80 -3.28 1.26
N ALA A 124 13.46 -4.39 1.65
CA ALA A 124 13.80 -4.66 3.05
C ALA A 124 14.82 -3.68 3.63
N LEU A 125 15.64 -3.07 2.76
CA LEU A 125 16.70 -2.16 3.13
C LEU A 125 16.67 -0.91 2.27
N ALA A 126 16.93 0.24 2.89
CA ALA A 126 17.07 1.48 2.16
C ALA A 126 18.27 1.39 1.19
N PRO A 127 18.16 1.91 -0.05
CA PRO A 127 19.24 1.81 -1.03
C PRO A 127 20.59 2.33 -0.52
N GLN A 128 20.58 3.36 0.33
CA GLN A 128 21.80 3.95 0.90
C GLN A 128 22.53 3.02 1.88
N ARG A 129 21.90 1.94 2.36
CA ARG A 129 22.46 1.00 3.32
C ARG A 129 22.95 -0.30 2.67
N LEU A 130 22.83 -0.42 1.35
CA LEU A 130 23.29 -1.61 0.61
C LEU A 130 24.82 -1.68 0.63
N ARG A 131 25.36 -2.81 1.08
CA ARG A 131 26.80 -3.10 1.04
C ARG A 131 27.28 -3.37 -0.38
N ASP A 132 26.47 -4.10 -1.15
CA ASP A 132 26.68 -4.37 -2.57
C ASP A 132 25.44 -3.93 -3.35
N PRO A 133 25.44 -2.70 -3.92
CA PRO A 133 24.35 -2.23 -4.77
C PRO A 133 24.38 -2.84 -6.18
N LEU A 134 25.50 -3.44 -6.62
CA LEU A 134 25.66 -3.94 -7.98
C LEU A 134 24.85 -5.22 -8.20
N ALA A 135 24.85 -6.14 -7.23
CA ALA A 135 24.09 -7.38 -7.35
C ALA A 135 22.56 -7.15 -7.53
N PRO A 136 21.88 -6.30 -6.72
CA PRO A 136 20.50 -5.92 -6.97
C PRO A 136 20.29 -5.20 -8.30
N ALA A 137 21.20 -4.29 -8.70
CA ALA A 137 21.09 -3.58 -9.97
C ALA A 137 21.16 -4.52 -11.19
N CYS A 138 22.10 -5.46 -11.21
CA CYS A 138 22.18 -6.49 -12.24
C CYS A 138 20.93 -7.37 -12.27
N ALA A 139 20.37 -7.70 -11.11
CA ALA A 139 19.13 -8.46 -11.02
C ALA A 139 17.92 -7.70 -11.58
N ILE A 140 17.85 -6.37 -11.39
CA ILE A 140 16.84 -5.52 -12.02
C ILE A 140 17.01 -5.49 -13.53
N LEU A 141 18.23 -5.23 -14.03
CA LEU A 141 18.50 -5.16 -15.47
C LEU A 141 18.14 -6.46 -16.21
N ARG A 142 18.31 -7.63 -15.57
CA ARG A 142 17.90 -8.93 -16.13
C ARG A 142 16.38 -9.09 -16.23
N ARG A 143 15.60 -8.35 -15.45
CA ARG A 143 14.13 -8.42 -15.40
C ARG A 143 13.46 -7.35 -16.26
N CYS A 144 14.18 -6.27 -16.59
CA CYS A 144 13.65 -5.17 -17.38
C CYS A 144 13.92 -5.37 -18.89
N PRO A 145 12.91 -5.22 -19.76
CA PRO A 145 13.10 -5.12 -21.21
C PRO A 145 14.09 -3.99 -21.55
N ALA A 146 14.97 -4.23 -22.52
CA ALA A 146 15.99 -3.25 -22.93
C ALA A 146 15.40 -1.89 -23.34
N GLN A 147 14.21 -1.89 -23.93
CA GLN A 147 13.50 -0.67 -24.33
C GLN A 147 13.11 0.21 -23.13
N GLN A 148 12.66 -0.39 -22.01
CA GLN A 148 12.29 0.35 -20.80
C GLN A 148 13.51 0.95 -20.08
N VAL A 149 14.69 0.34 -20.25
CA VAL A 149 15.94 0.84 -19.62
C VAL A 149 16.58 1.95 -20.45
N ARG A 150 16.41 1.93 -21.78
CA ARG A 150 17.03 2.91 -22.69
C ARG A 150 16.27 4.24 -22.75
N GLY A 151 15.01 4.27 -22.33
CA GLY A 151 14.22 5.51 -22.26
C GLY A 151 13.76 6.01 -23.63
N ASP A 152 13.60 5.10 -24.60
CA ASP A 152 13.04 5.36 -25.93
C ASP A 152 11.51 5.20 -25.95
#